data_AF-S4W6K8-F1
#
_entry.id   AF-S4W6K8-F1
#
_cell.length_a   1.000
_cell.length_b   1.000
_cell.length_c   1.000
_cell.angle_alpha   90.00
_cell.angle_beta   90.00
_cell.angle_gamma   90.00
#
_symmetry.space_group_name_H-M   'P 1'
#
loop_
_entity.id
_entity.type
_entity.pdbx_description
1 polymer ?
#
loop_
_entity_poly.entity_id
_entity_poly.type
_entity_poly.pdbx_seq_one_letter_code
_entity_poly.pdbx_strand_id
1 'polypeptide(L)'
;MTFTYHAPVPAQQIRELPIRDVALLLLQHLARGNGRALQLNSIVGSTAARAYEGEPDIDALLDVLTDAWSWLESRALLARDRNQTEAFRRVSREGVKLAKNPTGLAQFEAGERLSGPLHPALEGPVRTNFHLGEYELASFAAMKAVEVAVREASGLDNSLVGVHLMRAAFQPHKNGKVGGPLADAEAEGGEQEAASALFAGAMGAYKNPPSHRTVKFDDPIEAAEIIQFADLLLRQVDRAKQRAQSPPDAS
;
A
#
# COMPACT_ATOMS: atom_id res chain seq x y z
N MET A 1 7.27 -39.52 -31.95
CA MET A 1 7.46 -38.08 -31.71
C MET A 1 7.71 -37.90 -30.23
N THR A 2 8.88 -37.41 -29.82
CA THR A 2 9.20 -37.16 -28.41
C THR A 2 8.56 -35.83 -28.01
N PHE A 3 7.60 -35.85 -27.09
CA PHE A 3 6.97 -34.64 -26.60
C PHE A 3 7.94 -33.94 -25.65
N THR A 4 8.29 -32.68 -25.92
CA THR A 4 9.18 -31.89 -25.04
C THR A 4 8.32 -31.14 -24.03
N TYR A 5 8.55 -31.38 -22.75
CA TYR A 5 7.90 -30.67 -21.66
C TYR A 5 8.70 -29.41 -21.34
N HIS A 6 8.03 -28.25 -21.36
CA HIS A 6 8.66 -26.98 -21.03
C HIS A 6 8.33 -26.62 -19.57
N ALA A 7 9.37 -26.34 -18.79
CA ALA A 7 9.22 -25.89 -17.41
C ALA A 7 8.48 -24.55 -17.35
N PRO A 8 7.54 -24.35 -16.41
CA PRO A 8 6.88 -23.07 -16.23
C PRO A 8 7.84 -21.98 -15.74
N VAL A 9 8.82 -22.35 -14.91
CA VAL A 9 9.91 -21.48 -14.44
C VAL A 9 11.22 -22.30 -14.48
N PRO A 10 12.34 -21.79 -15.00
CA PRO A 10 13.62 -22.50 -14.95
C PRO A 10 14.01 -22.95 -13.54
N ALA A 11 14.51 -24.18 -13.38
CA ALA A 11 14.88 -24.77 -12.08
C ALA A 11 15.88 -23.89 -11.31
N GLN A 12 16.88 -23.32 -12.00
CA GLN A 12 17.84 -22.42 -11.36
C GLN A 12 17.18 -21.16 -10.77
N GLN A 13 16.18 -20.60 -11.45
CA GLN A 13 15.46 -19.43 -10.94
C GLN A 13 14.60 -19.79 -9.72
N ILE A 14 14.05 -21.01 -9.66
CA ILE A 14 13.33 -21.49 -8.47
C ILE A 14 14.26 -21.57 -7.25
N ARG A 15 15.53 -21.96 -7.44
CA ARG A 15 16.52 -22.07 -6.35
C ARG A 15 17.02 -20.73 -5.82
N GLU A 16 17.18 -19.76 -6.71
CA GLU A 16 17.86 -18.49 -6.39
C GLU A 16 16.90 -17.36 -6.01
N LEU A 17 15.67 -17.41 -6.48
CA LEU A 17 14.72 -16.31 -6.32
C LEU A 17 13.81 -16.49 -5.12
N PRO A 18 13.41 -15.40 -4.45
CA PRO A 18 12.38 -15.46 -3.42
C PRO A 18 11.04 -15.86 -4.04
N ILE A 19 10.15 -16.42 -3.21
CA ILE A 19 8.85 -16.96 -3.65
C ILE A 19 8.01 -16.00 -4.49
N ARG A 20 8.06 -14.70 -4.15
CA ARG A 20 7.38 -13.64 -4.92
C ARG A 20 7.81 -13.64 -6.37
N ASP A 21 9.11 -13.68 -6.61
CA ASP A 21 9.66 -13.50 -7.95
C ASP A 21 9.44 -14.78 -8.79
N VAL A 22 9.52 -15.96 -8.15
CA VAL A 22 9.08 -17.24 -8.76
C VAL A 22 7.60 -17.18 -9.14
N ALA A 23 6.73 -16.66 -8.25
CA ALA A 23 5.31 -16.51 -8.52
C ALA A 23 5.02 -15.56 -9.69
N LEU A 24 5.77 -14.47 -9.81
CA LEU A 24 5.63 -13.55 -10.95
C LEU A 24 6.08 -14.18 -12.27
N LEU A 25 7.16 -14.97 -12.27
CA LEU A 25 7.57 -15.74 -13.45
C LEU A 25 6.52 -16.79 -13.83
N LEU A 26 5.97 -17.49 -12.84
CA LEU A 26 4.87 -18.43 -13.04
C LEU A 26 3.65 -17.70 -13.61
N LEU A 27 3.26 -16.56 -13.07
CA LEU A 27 2.14 -15.75 -13.58
C LEU A 27 2.35 -15.37 -15.06
N GLN A 28 3.57 -14.94 -15.43
CA GLN A 28 3.91 -14.64 -16.82
C GLN A 28 3.77 -15.87 -17.72
N HIS A 29 4.25 -17.04 -17.27
CA HIS A 29 4.07 -18.29 -17.99
C HIS A 29 2.58 -18.62 -18.22
N LEU A 30 1.77 -18.55 -17.15
CA LEU A 30 0.33 -18.82 -17.20
C LEU A 30 -0.41 -17.84 -18.13
N ALA A 31 -0.01 -16.58 -18.15
CA ALA A 31 -0.61 -15.53 -18.98
C ALA A 31 -0.20 -15.59 -20.46
N ARG A 32 0.97 -16.18 -20.79
CA ARG A 32 1.40 -16.41 -22.19
C ARG A 32 0.58 -17.48 -22.90
N GLY A 33 0.02 -18.42 -22.13
CA GLY A 33 -0.95 -19.39 -22.64
C GLY A 33 -2.33 -18.76 -22.90
N ASN A 34 -3.39 -19.56 -22.77
CA ASN A 34 -4.77 -19.04 -22.83
C ASN A 34 -5.21 -18.33 -21.54
N GLY A 35 -4.40 -18.41 -20.47
CA GLY A 35 -4.71 -17.86 -19.14
C GLY A 35 -5.98 -18.43 -18.49
N ARG A 36 -6.49 -19.57 -18.93
CA ARG A 36 -7.77 -20.16 -18.53
C ARG A 36 -7.68 -21.67 -18.41
N ALA A 37 -8.67 -22.29 -17.74
CA ALA A 37 -8.66 -23.72 -17.46
C ALA A 37 -7.31 -24.21 -16.90
N LEU A 38 -6.70 -23.39 -16.05
CA LEU A 38 -5.43 -23.68 -15.39
C LEU A 38 -5.70 -24.57 -14.18
N GLN A 39 -5.03 -25.70 -14.07
CA GLN A 39 -5.20 -26.62 -12.94
C GLN A 39 -3.84 -26.92 -12.34
N LEU A 40 -3.71 -26.75 -11.02
CA LEU A 40 -2.45 -26.93 -10.29
C LEU A 40 -1.79 -28.28 -10.60
N ASN A 41 -2.54 -29.38 -10.48
CA ASN A 41 -2.00 -30.73 -10.75
C ASN A 41 -1.52 -30.92 -12.20
N SER A 42 -2.19 -30.30 -13.17
CA SER A 42 -1.79 -30.37 -14.58
C SER A 42 -0.52 -29.56 -14.86
N ILE A 43 -0.38 -28.41 -14.22
CA ILE A 43 0.74 -27.49 -14.43
C ILE A 43 1.97 -27.93 -13.62
N VAL A 44 1.82 -28.16 -12.32
CA VAL A 44 2.92 -28.52 -11.41
C VAL A 44 3.10 -30.03 -11.39
N GLY A 45 2.09 -30.78 -10.94
CA GLY A 45 2.18 -32.24 -10.74
C GLY A 45 2.38 -33.07 -12.01
N SER A 46 2.17 -32.50 -13.20
CA SER A 46 2.33 -33.22 -14.48
C SER A 46 3.34 -32.52 -15.40
N THR A 47 3.07 -31.28 -15.82
CA THR A 47 3.94 -30.60 -16.81
C THR A 47 5.31 -30.26 -16.22
N ALA A 48 5.34 -29.61 -15.05
CA ALA A 48 6.60 -29.24 -14.39
C ALA A 48 7.36 -30.48 -13.91
N ALA A 49 6.68 -31.46 -13.32
CA ALA A 49 7.29 -32.72 -12.89
C ALA A 49 8.03 -33.44 -14.04
N ARG A 50 7.46 -33.45 -15.25
CA ARG A 50 8.14 -33.99 -16.43
C ARG A 50 9.29 -33.11 -16.92
N ALA A 51 9.15 -31.79 -16.82
CA ALA A 51 10.21 -30.87 -17.22
C ALA A 51 11.44 -30.91 -16.29
N TYR A 52 11.27 -31.32 -15.02
CA TYR A 52 12.33 -31.40 -14.01
C TYR A 52 12.83 -32.83 -13.73
N GLU A 53 12.47 -33.83 -14.53
CA GLU A 53 12.81 -35.25 -14.28
C GLU A 53 14.32 -35.51 -14.11
N GLY A 54 15.19 -34.65 -14.67
CA GLY A 54 16.65 -34.72 -14.53
C GLY A 54 17.24 -33.90 -13.37
N GLU A 55 16.41 -33.16 -12.62
CA GLU A 55 16.88 -32.32 -11.51
C GLU A 55 16.97 -33.16 -10.21
N PRO A 56 18.09 -33.08 -9.46
CA PRO A 56 18.32 -33.91 -8.28
C PRO A 56 17.39 -33.59 -7.09
N ASP A 57 16.76 -32.42 -7.11
CA ASP A 57 15.91 -31.82 -6.07
C ASP A 57 14.49 -31.55 -6.60
N ILE A 58 14.00 -32.37 -7.53
CA ILE A 58 12.69 -32.22 -8.18
C ILE A 58 11.54 -31.95 -7.20
N ASP A 59 11.44 -32.68 -6.10
CA ASP A 59 10.35 -32.50 -5.13
C ASP A 59 10.35 -31.09 -4.53
N ALA A 60 11.54 -30.57 -4.18
CA ALA A 60 11.68 -29.21 -3.67
C ALA A 60 11.29 -28.16 -4.72
N LEU A 61 11.63 -28.37 -5.99
CA LEU A 61 11.22 -27.48 -7.08
C LEU A 61 9.70 -27.45 -7.27
N LEU A 62 9.04 -28.61 -7.14
CA LEU A 62 7.58 -28.73 -7.25
C LEU A 62 6.85 -28.10 -6.05
N ASP A 63 7.40 -28.24 -4.84
CA ASP A 63 6.88 -27.59 -3.64
C ASP A 63 6.93 -26.07 -3.77
N VAL A 64 8.07 -25.51 -4.20
CA VAL A 64 8.19 -24.05 -4.42
C VAL A 64 7.23 -23.55 -5.51
N LEU A 65 7.00 -24.31 -6.58
CA LEU A 65 5.98 -23.95 -7.58
C LEU A 65 4.55 -23.99 -7.01
N THR A 66 4.28 -24.91 -6.09
CA THR A 66 2.99 -24.99 -5.40
C THR A 66 2.81 -23.78 -4.48
N ASP A 67 3.83 -23.40 -3.72
CA ASP A 67 3.83 -22.19 -2.90
C ASP A 67 3.67 -20.92 -3.75
N ALA A 68 4.31 -20.89 -4.92
CA ALA A 68 4.22 -19.77 -5.85
C ALA A 68 2.80 -19.62 -6.41
N TRP A 69 2.14 -20.75 -6.73
CA TRP A 69 0.73 -20.76 -7.11
C TRP A 69 -0.17 -20.27 -5.98
N SER A 70 0.01 -20.77 -4.75
CA SER A 70 -0.75 -20.33 -3.58
C SER A 70 -0.56 -18.84 -3.30
N TRP A 71 0.65 -18.31 -3.50
CA TRP A 71 0.92 -16.88 -3.42
C TRP A 71 0.08 -16.08 -4.43
N LEU A 72 -0.01 -16.53 -5.68
CA LEU A 72 -0.85 -15.88 -6.71
C LEU A 72 -2.35 -15.93 -6.37
N GLU A 73 -2.83 -17.04 -5.81
CA GLU A 73 -4.23 -17.16 -5.36
C GLU A 73 -4.53 -16.22 -4.19
N SER A 74 -3.64 -16.15 -3.19
CA SER A 74 -3.80 -15.29 -2.00
C SER A 74 -3.96 -13.81 -2.36
N ARG A 75 -3.45 -13.41 -3.52
CA ARG A 75 -3.46 -12.04 -4.05
C ARG A 75 -4.51 -11.81 -5.14
N ALA A 76 -5.41 -12.78 -5.34
CA ALA A 76 -6.43 -12.76 -6.39
C ALA A 76 -5.88 -12.50 -7.81
N LEU A 77 -4.61 -12.85 -8.06
CA LEU A 77 -3.98 -12.84 -9.39
C LEU A 77 -4.45 -14.05 -10.21
N LEU A 78 -4.82 -15.12 -9.52
CA LEU A 78 -5.61 -16.22 -10.03
C LEU A 78 -7.02 -16.17 -9.43
N ALA A 79 -8.02 -16.48 -10.26
CA ALA A 79 -9.41 -16.55 -9.85
C ALA A 79 -10.05 -17.84 -10.37
N ARG A 80 -11.14 -18.30 -9.72
CA ARG A 80 -11.90 -19.46 -10.21
C ARG A 80 -12.34 -19.26 -11.66
N ASP A 81 -12.15 -20.28 -12.49
CA ASP A 81 -12.75 -20.28 -13.83
C ASP A 81 -14.20 -20.75 -13.74
N ARG A 82 -15.14 -19.84 -13.99
CA ARG A 82 -16.58 -20.11 -13.85
C ARG A 82 -17.10 -21.19 -14.82
N ASN A 83 -16.35 -21.46 -15.90
CA ASN A 83 -16.74 -22.42 -16.93
C ASN A 83 -16.17 -23.82 -16.66
N GLN A 84 -15.54 -24.05 -15.51
CA GLN A 84 -14.83 -25.27 -15.15
C GLN A 84 -15.19 -25.73 -13.73
N THR A 85 -14.70 -26.91 -13.33
CA THR A 85 -14.85 -27.40 -11.95
C THR A 85 -14.02 -26.57 -10.96
N GLU A 86 -14.25 -26.77 -9.67
CA GLU A 86 -13.64 -25.97 -8.60
C GLU A 86 -12.10 -25.97 -8.62
N ALA A 87 -11.46 -27.03 -9.11
CA ALA A 87 -10.00 -27.12 -9.17
C ALA A 87 -9.35 -26.16 -10.19
N PHE A 88 -10.15 -25.58 -11.10
CA PHE A 88 -9.63 -24.76 -12.19
C PHE A 88 -9.60 -23.28 -11.85
N ARG A 89 -8.55 -22.64 -12.34
CA ARG A 89 -8.29 -21.21 -12.27
C ARG A 89 -8.19 -20.60 -13.65
N ARG A 90 -8.30 -19.29 -13.67
CA ARG A 90 -7.92 -18.41 -14.76
C ARG A 90 -7.06 -17.30 -14.18
N VAL A 91 -6.22 -16.70 -15.02
CA VAL A 91 -5.57 -15.44 -14.68
C VAL A 91 -6.65 -14.38 -14.51
N SER A 92 -6.59 -13.63 -13.42
CA SER A 92 -7.55 -12.55 -13.15
C SER A 92 -7.29 -11.35 -14.06
N ARG A 93 -8.19 -10.35 -14.05
CA ARG A 93 -7.95 -9.11 -14.80
C ARG A 93 -6.66 -8.43 -14.32
N GLU A 94 -6.43 -8.44 -13.01
CA GLU A 94 -5.24 -7.85 -12.40
C GLU A 94 -4.00 -8.68 -12.69
N GLY A 95 -4.10 -10.02 -12.63
CA GLY A 95 -3.02 -10.91 -13.05
C GLY A 95 -2.59 -10.70 -14.50
N VAL A 96 -3.54 -10.48 -15.42
CA VAL A 96 -3.24 -10.19 -16.84
C VAL A 96 -2.53 -8.85 -17.00
N LYS A 97 -2.93 -7.81 -16.25
CA LYS A 97 -2.23 -6.51 -16.29
C LYS A 97 -0.80 -6.65 -15.78
N LEU A 98 -0.63 -7.29 -14.62
CA LEU A 98 0.66 -7.47 -13.96
C LEU A 98 1.62 -8.30 -14.82
N ALA A 99 1.15 -9.37 -15.44
CA ALA A 99 1.96 -10.20 -16.33
C ALA A 99 2.51 -9.45 -17.57
N LYS A 100 1.86 -8.34 -17.98
CA LYS A 100 2.20 -7.58 -19.20
C LYS A 100 3.09 -6.36 -18.95
N ASN A 101 3.26 -5.93 -17.70
CA ASN A 101 3.89 -4.65 -17.40
C ASN A 101 4.91 -4.74 -16.25
N PRO A 102 6.22 -4.52 -16.51
CA PRO A 102 7.24 -4.44 -15.47
C PRO A 102 6.99 -3.36 -14.41
N THR A 103 6.40 -2.21 -14.77
CA THR A 103 6.03 -1.17 -13.78
C THR A 103 4.74 -1.49 -13.03
N GLY A 104 4.00 -2.52 -13.48
CA GLY A 104 2.76 -2.96 -12.86
C GLY A 104 2.96 -3.58 -11.47
N LEU A 105 4.16 -4.09 -11.15
CA LEU A 105 4.44 -4.65 -9.83
C LEU A 105 4.40 -3.57 -8.75
N ALA A 106 5.06 -2.44 -8.97
CA ALA A 106 5.05 -1.32 -8.03
C ALA A 106 3.60 -0.80 -7.83
N GLN A 107 2.84 -0.65 -8.91
CA GLN A 107 1.43 -0.23 -8.81
C GLN A 107 0.57 -1.23 -8.04
N PHE A 108 0.75 -2.53 -8.30
CA PHE A 108 0.06 -3.60 -7.59
C PHE A 108 0.40 -3.61 -6.10
N GLU A 109 1.68 -3.60 -5.75
CA GLU A 109 2.14 -3.59 -4.36
C GLU A 109 1.73 -2.32 -3.60
N ALA A 110 1.64 -1.18 -4.29
CA ALA A 110 1.15 0.05 -3.70
C ALA A 110 -0.37 0.01 -3.46
N GLY A 111 -1.13 -0.61 -4.36
CA GLY A 111 -2.54 -0.91 -4.16
C GLY A 111 -2.77 -1.84 -2.97
N GLU A 112 -1.96 -2.90 -2.83
CA GLU A 112 -2.02 -3.82 -1.68
C GLU A 112 -1.76 -3.11 -0.35
N ARG A 113 -0.81 -2.16 -0.31
CA ARG A 113 -0.56 -1.31 0.87
C ARG A 113 -1.80 -0.51 1.29
N LEU A 114 -2.63 -0.11 0.34
CA LEU A 114 -3.86 0.66 0.59
C LEU A 114 -5.13 -0.22 0.56
N SER A 115 -5.00 -1.55 0.55
CA SER A 115 -6.15 -2.47 0.49
C SER A 115 -7.03 -2.42 1.74
N GLY A 116 -6.44 -2.05 2.88
CA GLY A 116 -7.14 -1.89 4.14
C GLY A 116 -7.99 -0.61 4.23
N PRO A 117 -8.81 -0.50 5.29
CA PRO A 117 -9.56 0.71 5.56
C PRO A 117 -8.61 1.87 5.89
N LEU A 118 -8.91 3.02 5.30
CA LEU A 118 -8.31 4.30 5.64
C LEU A 118 -9.27 5.11 6.52
N HIS A 119 -8.75 6.16 7.12
CA HIS A 119 -9.51 7.17 7.84
C HIS A 119 -10.61 7.71 6.92
N PRO A 120 -11.84 7.94 7.41
CA PRO A 120 -12.98 8.32 6.56
C PRO A 120 -12.72 9.53 5.64
N ALA A 121 -11.88 10.47 6.08
CA ALA A 121 -11.48 11.64 5.29
C ALA A 121 -10.64 11.30 4.03
N LEU A 122 -10.06 10.09 3.95
CA LEU A 122 -9.24 9.62 2.82
C LEU A 122 -9.99 8.64 1.90
N GLU A 123 -11.10 8.05 2.35
CA GLU A 123 -11.77 6.97 1.62
C GLU A 123 -12.37 7.39 0.25
N GLY A 124 -12.76 8.66 0.09
CA GLY A 124 -13.37 9.12 -1.16
C GLY A 124 -12.35 9.58 -2.21
N PRO A 125 -12.01 10.87 -2.28
CA PRO A 125 -11.17 11.41 -3.36
C PRO A 125 -9.76 10.82 -3.42
N VAL A 126 -9.12 10.58 -2.26
CA VAL A 126 -7.72 10.08 -2.22
C VAL A 126 -7.63 8.67 -2.79
N ARG A 127 -8.47 7.75 -2.32
CA ARG A 127 -8.53 6.37 -2.84
C ARG A 127 -8.86 6.35 -4.34
N THR A 128 -9.80 7.18 -4.77
CA THR A 128 -10.19 7.28 -6.19
C THR A 128 -9.01 7.72 -7.06
N ASN A 129 -8.34 8.81 -6.70
CA ASN A 129 -7.20 9.33 -7.45
C ASN A 129 -6.06 8.31 -7.50
N PHE A 130 -5.79 7.64 -6.37
CA PHE A 130 -4.74 6.62 -6.30
C PHE A 130 -5.01 5.45 -7.26
N HIS A 131 -6.25 4.93 -7.29
CA HIS A 131 -6.63 3.84 -8.21
C HIS A 131 -6.58 4.24 -9.69
N LEU A 132 -6.74 5.53 -9.99
CA LEU A 132 -6.61 6.06 -11.36
C LEU A 132 -5.15 6.28 -11.78
N GLY A 133 -4.19 6.13 -10.87
CA GLY A 133 -2.78 6.42 -11.11
C GLY A 133 -2.41 7.89 -10.93
N GLU A 134 -3.32 8.72 -10.42
CA GLU A 134 -3.12 10.14 -10.15
C GLU A 134 -2.43 10.32 -8.79
N TYR A 135 -1.22 9.77 -8.65
CA TYR A 135 -0.50 9.62 -7.39
C TYR A 135 -0.15 10.95 -6.71
N GLU A 136 0.27 11.95 -7.48
CA GLU A 136 0.51 13.31 -6.98
C GLU A 136 -0.77 13.92 -6.40
N LEU A 137 -1.90 13.81 -7.12
CA LEU A 137 -3.17 14.35 -6.68
C LEU A 137 -3.71 13.60 -5.45
N ALA A 138 -3.52 12.29 -5.38
CA ALA A 138 -3.89 11.48 -4.23
C ALA A 138 -3.09 11.88 -2.97
N SER A 139 -1.77 12.03 -3.10
CA SER A 139 -0.87 12.45 -2.02
C SER A 139 -1.20 13.87 -1.53
N PHE A 140 -1.40 14.81 -2.46
CA PHE A 140 -1.81 16.17 -2.12
C PHE A 140 -3.16 16.21 -1.40
N ALA A 141 -4.15 15.48 -1.91
CA ALA A 141 -5.48 15.41 -1.29
C ALA A 141 -5.43 14.79 0.11
N ALA A 142 -4.56 13.81 0.35
CA ALA A 142 -4.38 13.20 1.66
C ALA A 142 -3.81 14.19 2.68
N MET A 143 -2.75 14.91 2.32
CA MET A 143 -2.16 15.93 3.20
C MET A 143 -3.08 17.14 3.40
N LYS A 144 -3.88 17.51 2.38
CA LYS A 144 -4.93 18.52 2.54
C LYS A 144 -5.99 18.08 3.54
N ALA A 145 -6.38 16.80 3.55
CA ALA A 145 -7.33 16.28 4.54
C ALA A 145 -6.80 16.43 5.98
N VAL A 146 -5.51 16.17 6.22
CA VAL A 146 -4.87 16.42 7.52
C VAL A 146 -4.93 17.89 7.90
N GLU A 147 -4.62 18.81 6.98
CA GLU A 147 -4.70 20.25 7.25
C GLU A 147 -6.11 20.71 7.62
N VAL A 148 -7.12 20.23 6.91
CA VAL A 148 -8.53 20.53 7.19
C VAL A 148 -8.91 19.98 8.58
N ALA A 149 -8.56 18.73 8.88
CA ALA A 149 -8.87 18.11 10.17
C ALA A 149 -8.22 18.87 11.35
N VAL A 150 -6.95 19.27 11.23
CA VAL A 150 -6.27 20.07 12.25
C VAL A 150 -6.96 21.42 12.45
N ARG A 151 -7.37 22.08 11.36
CA ARG A 151 -8.09 23.35 11.45
C ARG A 151 -9.42 23.20 12.17
N GLU A 152 -10.22 22.23 11.75
CA GLU A 152 -11.53 21.97 12.35
C GLU A 152 -11.42 21.59 13.83
N ALA A 153 -10.42 20.78 14.19
CA ALA A 153 -10.20 20.37 15.57
C ALA A 153 -9.67 21.50 16.45
N SER A 154 -8.82 22.39 15.92
CA SER A 154 -8.21 23.48 16.69
C SER A 154 -9.07 24.75 16.77
N GLY A 155 -10.02 24.94 15.85
CA GLY A 155 -10.84 26.16 15.78
C GLY A 155 -10.05 27.43 15.43
N LEU A 156 -8.82 27.28 14.93
CA LEU A 156 -7.94 28.39 14.57
C LEU A 156 -8.38 29.07 13.27
N ASP A 157 -8.01 30.35 13.14
CA ASP A 157 -8.41 31.21 12.02
C ASP A 157 -7.96 30.66 10.65
N ASN A 158 -8.79 30.91 9.62
CA ASN A 158 -8.57 30.46 8.24
C ASN A 158 -7.29 31.04 7.61
N SER A 159 -6.76 32.14 8.12
CA SER A 159 -5.50 32.74 7.65
C SER A 159 -4.25 31.89 7.98
N LEU A 160 -4.31 31.05 9.03
CA LEU A 160 -3.20 30.16 9.36
C LEU A 160 -3.24 28.94 8.44
N VAL A 161 -2.23 28.72 7.61
CA VAL A 161 -2.16 27.58 6.68
C VAL A 161 -0.83 26.84 6.78
N GLY A 162 -0.82 25.58 6.32
CA GLY A 162 0.36 24.72 6.26
C GLY A 162 1.13 24.68 7.58
N VAL A 163 2.43 24.94 7.51
CA VAL A 163 3.35 24.91 8.66
C VAL A 163 2.89 25.83 9.80
N HIS A 164 2.35 27.01 9.49
CA HIS A 164 1.94 27.98 10.51
C HIS A 164 0.72 27.48 11.31
N LEU A 165 -0.24 26.84 10.63
CA LEU A 165 -1.37 26.19 11.30
C LEU A 165 -0.90 25.09 12.24
N MET A 166 -0.02 24.20 11.77
CA MET A 166 0.45 23.06 12.56
C MET A 166 1.17 23.52 13.83
N ARG A 167 2.06 24.50 13.70
CA ARG A 167 2.81 25.04 14.85
C ARG A 167 1.91 25.72 15.87
N ALA A 168 0.88 26.45 15.41
CA ALA A 168 -0.08 27.10 16.29
C ALA A 168 -0.99 26.08 16.99
N ALA A 169 -1.49 25.07 16.25
CA ALA A 169 -2.40 24.07 16.79
C ALA A 169 -1.73 23.18 17.86
N PHE A 170 -0.48 22.79 17.64
CA PHE A 170 0.30 21.91 18.52
C PHE A 170 1.39 22.67 19.28
N GLN A 171 1.20 23.95 19.57
CA GLN A 171 2.19 24.72 20.32
C GLN A 171 2.37 24.14 21.74
N PRO A 172 3.59 23.80 22.21
CA PRO A 172 3.76 23.23 23.55
C PRO A 172 3.36 24.18 24.67
N HIS A 173 2.83 23.61 25.75
CA HIS A 173 2.64 24.29 27.02
C HIS A 173 4.01 24.60 27.63
N LYS A 174 4.31 25.88 27.91
CA LYS A 174 5.62 26.30 28.44
C LYS A 174 5.47 27.40 29.46
N ASN A 175 6.25 27.31 30.54
CA ASN A 175 6.38 28.36 31.56
C ASN A 175 5.02 28.85 32.10
N GLY A 176 4.09 27.93 32.35
CA GLY A 176 2.74 28.25 32.84
C GLY A 176 1.79 28.88 31.79
N LYS A 177 2.20 28.98 30.53
CA LYS A 177 1.32 29.40 29.43
C LYS A 177 0.63 28.21 28.79
N VAL A 178 -0.66 28.35 28.54
CA VAL A 178 -1.45 27.38 27.77
C VAL A 178 -0.89 27.30 26.35
N GLY A 179 -0.66 26.07 25.88
CA GLY A 179 -0.20 25.77 24.53
C GLY A 179 -1.30 25.92 23.48
N GLY A 180 -1.08 25.31 22.33
CA GLY A 180 -2.02 25.27 21.23
C GLY A 180 -3.23 24.38 21.55
N PRO A 181 -4.38 24.59 20.88
CA PRO A 181 -5.63 23.86 21.19
C PRO A 181 -5.56 22.33 21.08
N LEU A 182 -4.58 21.78 20.34
CA LEU A 182 -4.38 20.35 20.15
C LEU A 182 -3.13 19.81 20.86
N ALA A 183 -2.41 20.66 21.60
CA ALA A 183 -1.28 20.22 22.40
C ALA A 183 -1.75 19.34 23.56
N ASP A 184 -1.00 18.28 23.84
CA ASP A 184 -1.29 17.38 24.94
C ASP A 184 -0.67 17.91 26.23
N ALA A 185 -1.50 18.47 27.13
CA ALA A 185 -1.03 19.09 28.36
C ALA A 185 -0.46 18.07 29.37
N GLU A 186 -0.78 16.78 29.23
CA GLU A 186 -0.29 15.70 30.10
C GLU A 186 1.04 15.10 29.59
N ALA A 187 1.41 15.36 28.34
CA ALA A 187 2.63 14.86 27.73
C ALA A 187 3.87 15.65 28.18
N GLU A 188 5.04 15.01 28.15
CA GLU A 188 6.31 15.66 28.47
C GLU A 188 6.63 16.78 27.45
N GLY A 189 7.40 17.80 27.87
CA GLY A 189 7.66 18.98 27.03
C GLY A 189 8.31 18.63 25.69
N GLY A 190 9.24 17.68 25.68
CA GLY A 190 9.86 17.16 24.47
C GLY A 190 8.87 16.43 23.54
N GLU A 191 7.90 15.69 24.10
CA GLU A 191 6.86 15.02 23.32
C GLU A 191 5.92 16.02 22.65
N GLN A 192 5.55 17.09 23.35
CA GLN A 192 4.74 18.18 22.77
C GLN A 192 5.50 18.89 21.64
N GLU A 193 6.79 19.16 21.82
CA GLU A 193 7.65 19.73 20.78
C GLU A 193 7.75 18.80 19.56
N ALA A 194 7.94 17.50 19.79
CA ALA A 194 8.02 16.50 18.74
C ALA A 194 6.71 16.42 17.93
N ALA A 195 5.55 16.46 18.59
CA ALA A 195 4.26 16.49 17.91
C ALA A 195 4.14 17.72 17.00
N SER A 196 4.46 18.90 17.52
CA SER A 196 4.46 20.14 16.73
C SER A 196 5.39 20.06 15.51
N ALA A 197 6.62 19.56 15.73
CA ALA A 197 7.62 19.39 14.69
C ALA A 197 7.19 18.37 13.62
N LEU A 198 6.58 17.25 14.04
CA LEU A 198 6.10 16.20 13.14
C LEU A 198 5.04 16.74 12.17
N PHE A 199 3.98 17.36 12.68
CA PHE A 199 2.90 17.89 11.85
C PHE A 199 3.38 19.03 10.94
N ALA A 200 4.20 19.94 11.46
CA ALA A 200 4.80 21.02 10.68
C ALA A 200 5.72 20.48 9.57
N GLY A 201 6.56 19.50 9.90
CA GLY A 201 7.45 18.83 8.97
C GLY A 201 6.70 18.11 7.87
N ALA A 202 5.64 17.36 8.21
CA ALA A 202 4.80 16.65 7.26
C ALA A 202 4.15 17.61 6.24
N MET A 203 3.58 18.74 6.69
CA MET A 203 3.03 19.76 5.78
C MET A 203 4.10 20.37 4.88
N GLY A 204 5.26 20.71 5.46
CA GLY A 204 6.38 21.29 4.74
C GLY A 204 6.97 20.36 3.68
N ALA A 205 7.01 19.06 3.94
CA ALA A 205 7.61 18.04 3.08
C ALA A 205 6.68 17.55 1.97
N TYR A 206 5.40 17.30 2.27
CA TYR A 206 4.54 16.54 1.35
C TYR A 206 3.39 17.37 0.73
N LYS A 207 2.96 18.47 1.35
CA LYS A 207 1.88 19.32 0.82
C LYS A 207 2.39 20.55 0.06
N ASN A 208 3.41 21.19 0.62
CA ASN A 208 3.90 22.47 0.10
C ASN A 208 4.71 22.36 -1.20
N PRO A 209 5.58 21.35 -1.41
CA PRO A 209 6.36 21.27 -2.64
C PRO A 209 5.51 21.15 -3.92
N PRO A 210 4.47 20.28 -4.00
CA PRO A 210 3.56 20.25 -5.16
C PRO A 210 2.82 21.58 -5.39
N SER A 211 2.61 22.36 -4.33
CA SER A 211 1.94 23.67 -4.42
C SER A 211 2.84 24.77 -5.01
N HIS A 212 4.16 24.56 -5.04
CA HIS A 212 5.14 25.58 -5.43
C HIS A 212 6.05 25.15 -6.59
N ARG A 213 6.12 23.85 -6.90
CA ARG A 213 6.93 23.27 -7.99
C ARG A 213 6.23 22.01 -8.50
N THR A 214 6.35 21.69 -9.79
CA THR A 214 5.92 20.39 -10.32
C THR A 214 6.86 19.31 -9.78
N VAL A 215 6.40 18.55 -8.78
CA VAL A 215 7.13 17.38 -8.26
C VAL A 215 6.50 16.16 -8.89
N LYS A 216 7.23 15.45 -9.73
CA LYS A 216 6.75 14.20 -10.32
C LYS A 216 6.73 13.10 -9.26
N PHE A 217 5.59 12.88 -8.62
CA PHE A 217 5.35 11.67 -7.84
C PHE A 217 4.92 10.54 -8.80
N ASP A 218 5.89 10.01 -9.55
CA ASP A 218 5.67 8.89 -10.46
C ASP A 218 5.77 7.53 -9.76
N ASP A 219 6.23 7.50 -8.49
CA ASP A 219 6.35 6.28 -7.71
C ASP A 219 5.04 5.97 -6.95
N PRO A 220 4.30 4.91 -7.36
CA PRO A 220 3.08 4.51 -6.67
C PRO A 220 3.32 4.10 -5.21
N ILE A 221 4.50 3.55 -4.89
CA ILE A 221 4.84 3.11 -3.53
C ILE A 221 4.95 4.32 -2.60
N GLU A 222 5.71 5.33 -2.99
CA GLU A 222 5.87 6.56 -2.23
C GLU A 222 4.52 7.25 -1.98
N ALA A 223 3.66 7.31 -3.00
CA ALA A 223 2.32 7.87 -2.85
C ALA A 223 1.45 7.08 -1.84
N ALA A 224 1.54 5.75 -1.84
CA ALA A 224 0.86 4.92 -0.85
C ALA A 224 1.39 5.18 0.58
N GLU A 225 2.70 5.36 0.74
CA GLU A 225 3.33 5.67 2.02
C GLU A 225 2.92 7.05 2.54
N ILE A 226 2.86 8.06 1.67
CA ILE A 226 2.34 9.40 2.02
C ILE A 226 0.89 9.32 2.49
N ILE A 227 0.04 8.54 1.78
CA ILE A 227 -1.37 8.35 2.17
C ILE A 227 -1.47 7.66 3.52
N GLN A 228 -0.69 6.61 3.78
CA GLN A 228 -0.67 5.93 5.09
C GLN A 228 -0.12 6.84 6.20
N PHE A 229 0.85 7.69 5.89
CA PHE A 229 1.33 8.67 6.86
C PHE A 229 0.26 9.71 7.19
N ALA A 230 -0.45 10.23 6.19
CA ALA A 230 -1.61 11.10 6.39
C ALA A 230 -2.72 10.40 7.20
N ASP A 231 -2.98 9.11 6.96
CA ASP A 231 -3.90 8.29 7.74
C ASP A 231 -3.53 8.27 9.23
N LEU A 232 -2.26 8.02 9.53
CA LEU A 232 -1.75 8.02 10.90
C LEU A 232 -1.89 9.40 11.56
N LEU A 233 -1.59 10.48 10.84
CA LEU A 233 -1.74 11.85 11.34
C LEU A 233 -3.21 12.18 11.64
N LEU A 234 -4.15 11.79 10.77
CA LEU A 234 -5.59 11.99 11.02
C LEU A 234 -6.05 11.29 12.30
N ARG A 235 -5.62 10.04 12.52
CA ARG A 235 -5.92 9.33 13.78
C ARG A 235 -5.32 10.02 15.01
N GLN A 236 -4.17 10.69 14.87
CA GLN A 236 -3.59 11.50 15.95
C GLN A 236 -4.41 12.77 16.21
N VAL A 237 -4.92 13.41 15.16
CA VAL A 237 -5.83 14.57 15.29
C VAL A 237 -7.12 14.18 15.99
N ASP A 238 -7.71 13.02 15.66
CA ASP A 238 -8.91 12.53 16.34
C ASP A 238 -8.68 12.36 17.84
N ARG A 239 -7.54 11.76 18.23
CA ARG A 239 -7.17 11.61 19.65
C ARG A 239 -6.98 12.96 20.33
N ALA A 240 -6.32 13.92 19.66
CA ALA A 240 -6.14 15.27 20.20
C ALA A 240 -7.48 15.99 20.39
N LYS A 241 -8.39 15.85 19.42
CA LYS A 241 -9.75 16.40 19.48
C LYS A 241 -10.56 15.80 20.62
N GLN A 242 -10.48 14.48 20.82
CA GLN A 242 -11.14 13.79 21.94
C GLN A 242 -10.63 14.30 23.29
N ARG A 243 -9.30 14.45 23.47
CA ARG A 243 -8.73 15.04 24.68
C ARG A 243 -9.24 16.46 24.94
N ALA A 244 -9.25 17.31 23.91
CA ALA A 244 -9.73 18.69 24.04
C ALA A 244 -11.22 18.78 24.42
N GLN A 245 -12.03 17.78 24.08
CA GLN A 245 -13.46 17.71 24.39
C GLN A 245 -13.76 17.03 25.74
N SER A 246 -12.80 16.35 26.35
CA SER A 246 -12.94 15.65 27.64
C SER A 246 -11.78 16.00 28.56
N PRO A 247 -11.70 17.26 29.05
CA PRO A 247 -10.61 17.69 29.92
C PRO A 247 -10.61 16.92 31.26
N PRO A 248 -9.45 16.73 31.91
CA PRO A 248 -9.26 15.79 33.03
C PRO A 248 -10.07 16.03 34.33
N ASP A 249 -10.96 17.02 34.40
CA ASP A 249 -11.70 17.39 35.63
C ASP A 249 -13.24 17.41 35.46
N ALA A 250 -13.80 16.64 34.51
CA ALA A 250 -15.26 16.54 34.30
C ALA A 250 -15.94 15.36 35.03
N SER A 251 -15.43 14.90 36.18
CA SER A 251 -16.05 13.85 37.02
C SER A 251 -16.02 14.19 38.51
#